data_AF-A0A0J8VQG3-F1
#
_entry.id   AF-A0A0J8VQG3-F1
#
_cell.length_a   1.000
_cell.length_b   1.000
_cell.length_c   1.000
_cell.angle_alpha   90.00
_cell.angle_beta   90.00
_cell.angle_gamma   90.00
#
_symmetry.space_group_name_H-M   'P 1'
#
loop_
_entity.id
_entity.type
_entity.pdbx_description
1 polymer ?
#
loop_
_entity_poly.entity_id
_entity_poly.type
_entity_poly.pdbx_seq_one_letter_code
_entity_poly.pdbx_strand_id
1 'polypeptide(L)'
;MSRPSDHRRSQNERRLKDLKMCQLCASTNRVQAHHIFEYAKGGPSTVEGMISLCLDCHQRMIHKDSEIRIKKKENHITTFGRGGK
;
A
#
# COMPACT_ATOMS: atom_id res chain seq x y z
N MET A 1 20.15 0.63 15.71
CA MET A 1 19.82 1.88 14.99
C MET A 1 18.33 2.16 15.14
N SER A 2 17.95 3.36 15.59
CA SER A 2 16.53 3.73 15.71
C SER A 2 15.95 3.99 14.33
N ARG A 3 14.79 3.41 14.00
CA ARG A 3 14.11 3.69 12.72
C ARG A 3 13.79 5.19 12.64
N PRO A 4 14.04 5.84 11.48
CA PRO A 4 13.73 7.26 11.28
C PRO A 4 12.28 7.61 11.67
N SER A 5 12.04 8.83 12.15
CA SER A 5 10.70 9.31 12.52
C SER A 5 9.70 9.19 11.36
N ASP A 6 10.18 9.49 10.15
CA ASP A 6 9.36 9.51 8.93
C ASP A 6 8.83 8.12 8.58
N HIS A 7 9.62 7.08 8.82
CA HIS A 7 9.17 5.70 8.63
C HIS A 7 7.94 5.40 9.50
N ARG A 8 7.97 5.77 10.79
CA ARG A 8 6.84 5.54 11.69
C ARG A 8 5.62 6.37 11.30
N ARG A 9 5.84 7.61 10.87
CA ARG A 9 4.78 8.50 10.39
C ARG A 9 4.08 7.92 9.16
N SER A 10 4.86 7.53 8.15
CA SER A 10 4.32 6.95 6.91
C SER A 10 3.56 5.64 7.16
N GLN A 11 4.06 4.78 8.05
CA GLN A 11 3.35 3.56 8.42
C GLN A 11 1.98 3.83 9.07
N ASN A 12 1.91 4.82 9.97
CA ASN A 12 0.65 5.18 10.61
C ASN A 12 -0.32 5.82 9.62
N GLU A 13 0.16 6.77 8.81
CA GLU A 13 -0.67 7.44 7.80
C GLU A 13 -1.22 6.45 6.76
N ARG A 14 -0.41 5.49 6.30
CA ARG A 14 -0.89 4.45 5.39
C ARG A 14 -2.02 3.62 6.00
N ARG A 15 -1.87 3.20 7.26
CA ARG A 15 -2.92 2.45 7.97
C ARG A 15 -4.22 3.23 8.08
N LEU A 16 -4.15 4.55 8.25
CA LEU A 16 -5.34 5.39 8.31
C LEU A 16 -6.01 5.53 6.94
N LYS A 17 -5.23 5.76 5.87
CA LYS A 17 -5.75 5.80 4.49
C LYS A 17 -6.41 4.49 4.08
N ASP A 18 -5.89 3.36 4.56
CA ASP A 18 -6.44 2.01 4.35
C ASP A 18 -7.60 1.64 5.27
N LEU A 19 -8.12 2.58 6.05
CA LEU A 19 -9.21 2.33 6.99
C LEU A 19 -8.89 1.22 8.00
N LYS A 20 -7.60 1.06 8.34
CA LYS A 20 -7.07 0.01 9.22
C LYS A 20 -7.46 -1.41 8.74
N MET A 21 -7.53 -1.59 7.43
CA MET A 21 -7.97 -2.82 6.79
C MET A 21 -6.88 -3.38 5.88
N CYS A 22 -6.75 -4.71 5.83
CA CYS A 22 -5.88 -5.40 4.89
C CYS A 22 -6.36 -5.18 3.46
N GLN A 23 -5.50 -4.62 2.61
CA GLN A 23 -5.83 -4.32 1.23
C GLN A 23 -5.82 -5.55 0.30
N LEU A 24 -5.49 -6.74 0.82
CA LEU A 24 -5.53 -7.99 0.06
C LEU A 24 -6.73 -8.88 0.42
N CYS A 25 -7.18 -8.87 1.68
CA CYS A 25 -8.22 -9.78 2.16
C CYS A 25 -9.29 -9.12 3.04
N ALA A 26 -9.28 -7.79 3.16
CA ALA A 26 -10.20 -7.00 3.98
C ALA A 26 -10.19 -7.27 5.50
N SER A 27 -9.30 -8.14 6.01
CA SER A 27 -9.17 -8.37 7.45
C SER A 27 -8.72 -7.12 8.21
N THR A 28 -9.31 -6.85 9.36
CA THR A 28 -8.91 -5.77 10.29
C THR A 28 -7.98 -6.26 11.41
N ASN A 29 -7.66 -7.55 11.44
CA ASN A 29 -6.85 -8.15 12.49
C ASN A 29 -5.37 -7.80 12.34
N ARG A 30 -4.77 -7.19 13.39
CA ARG A 30 -3.32 -6.87 13.50
C ARG A 30 -2.73 -6.25 12.23
N VAL A 31 -3.44 -5.27 11.64
CA VAL A 31 -3.03 -4.64 10.38
C VAL A 31 -1.77 -3.78 10.55
N GLN A 32 -0.81 -3.96 9.65
CA GLN A 32 0.48 -3.27 9.61
C GLN A 32 0.79 -2.76 8.20
N ALA A 33 1.48 -1.63 8.09
CA ALA A 33 1.93 -1.12 6.80
C ALA A 33 3.19 -1.87 6.34
N HIS A 34 3.10 -2.45 5.15
CA HIS A 34 4.14 -3.17 4.43
C HIS A 34 4.69 -2.29 3.31
N HIS A 35 6.00 -2.30 3.06
CA HIS A 35 6.54 -1.60 1.89
C HIS A 35 6.20 -2.38 0.62
N ILE A 36 5.73 -1.71 -0.42
CA ILE A 36 5.41 -2.30 -1.73
C ILE A 36 6.69 -2.77 -2.43
N PHE A 37 7.75 -1.96 -2.32
CA PHE A 37 9.11 -2.31 -2.68
C PHE A 37 9.89 -2.57 -1.39
N GLU A 38 10.58 -3.69 -1.28
CA GLU A 38 11.28 -4.06 -0.04
C GLU A 38 12.16 -2.93 0.49
N TYR A 39 11.95 -2.57 1.76
CA TYR A 39 12.76 -1.55 2.44
C TYR A 39 14.26 -1.88 2.41
N ALA A 40 14.61 -3.16 2.55
CA ALA A 40 16.00 -3.64 2.50
C ALA A 40 16.66 -3.44 1.12
N LYS A 41 15.87 -3.31 0.05
CA LYS A 41 16.32 -3.04 -1.32
C LYS A 41 16.24 -1.55 -1.67
N GLY A 42 16.08 -0.67 -0.68
CA GLY A 42 15.97 0.79 -0.87
C GLY A 42 14.54 1.29 -1.08
N GLY A 43 13.53 0.48 -0.74
CA GLY A 43 12.12 0.86 -0.85
C GLY A 43 11.81 2.17 -0.08
N PRO A 44 11.10 3.13 -0.69
CA PRO A 44 10.86 4.42 -0.08
C PRO A 44 9.95 4.31 1.14
N SER A 45 10.31 4.99 2.24
CA SER A 45 9.43 5.14 3.41
C SER A 45 8.39 6.25 3.22
N THR A 46 7.71 6.25 2.07
CA THR A 46 6.60 7.15 1.76
C THR A 46 5.26 6.44 1.96
N VAL A 47 4.19 7.19 2.11
CA VAL A 47 2.83 6.65 2.32
C VAL A 47 2.35 5.89 1.09
N GLU A 48 2.72 6.38 -0.09
CA GLU A 48 2.40 5.83 -1.41
C GLU A 48 3.20 4.56 -1.69
N GLY A 49 4.39 4.43 -1.09
CA GLY A 49 5.25 3.25 -1.19
C GLY A 49 4.85 2.10 -0.25
N MET A 50 3.72 2.22 0.45
CA MET A 50 3.24 1.25 1.43
C MET A 50 1.83 0.76 1.15
N ILE A 51 1.48 -0.38 1.74
CA ILE A 51 0.15 -0.99 1.71
C ILE A 51 -0.15 -1.62 3.08
N SER A 52 -1.37 -1.50 3.59
CA SER A 52 -1.74 -2.14 4.85
C SER A 52 -2.13 -3.60 4.67
N LEU A 53 -1.51 -4.49 5.44
CA LEU A 53 -1.73 -5.93 5.42
C LEU A 53 -2.05 -6.45 6.82
N CYS A 54 -2.95 -7.44 6.93
CA CYS A 54 -3.08 -8.21 8.18
C CYS A 54 -1.82 -9.06 8.42
N LEU A 55 -1.65 -9.57 9.63
CA LEU A 55 -0.48 -10.36 10.02
C LEU A 55 -0.21 -11.53 9.06
N ASP A 56 -1.24 -12.28 8.66
CA ASP A 56 -1.10 -13.46 7.80
C ASP A 56 -0.63 -13.08 6.39
N CYS A 57 -1.23 -12.03 5.80
CA CYS A 57 -0.82 -11.53 4.50
C CYS A 57 0.58 -10.90 4.56
N HIS A 58 0.90 -10.20 5.65
CA HIS A 58 2.20 -9.58 5.87
C HIS A 58 3.32 -10.61 5.90
N GLN A 59 3.14 -11.70 6.66
CA GLN A 59 4.11 -12.80 6.71
C GLN A 59 4.27 -13.49 5.34
N ARG A 60 3.16 -13.78 4.65
CA ARG A 60 3.21 -14.37 3.30
C ARG A 60 4.03 -13.52 2.33
N MET A 61 3.97 -12.20 2.45
CA MET A 61 4.75 -11.28 1.62
C MET A 61 6.24 -11.25 1.99
N ILE A 62 6.59 -11.31 3.27
CA ILE A 62 8.00 -11.29 3.71
C ILE A 62 8.75 -12.56 3.27
N HIS A 63 8.09 -13.72 3.26
CA HIS A 63 8.76 -15.00 3.02
C HIS A 63 8.93 -15.39 1.54
N LYS A 64 8.51 -14.53 0.59
CA LYS A 64 8.40 -14.91 -0.83
C LYS A 64 9.15 -13.99 -1.82
N ASP A 65 10.08 -13.15 -1.37
CA ASP A 65 10.69 -12.09 -2.24
C ASP A 65 9.60 -11.34 -3.01
N SER A 66 8.57 -10.88 -2.28
CA SER A 66 7.28 -10.54 -2.89
C SER A 66 7.31 -9.18 -3.55
N GLU A 67 7.09 -9.14 -4.86
CA GLU A 67 6.77 -7.92 -5.60
C GLU A 67 5.25 -7.75 -5.71
N ILE A 68 4.73 -6.62 -5.23
CA ILE A 68 3.32 -6.26 -5.47
C ILE A 68 3.23 -5.56 -6.82
N ARG A 69 2.77 -6.29 -7.85
CA ARG A 69 2.57 -5.72 -9.20
C ARG A 69 1.21 -5.03 -9.30
N ILE A 70 1.22 -3.70 -9.42
CA ILE A 70 0.01 -2.91 -9.64
C ILE A 70 -0.33 -2.95 -11.13
N LYS A 71 -1.46 -3.57 -11.50
CA LYS A 71 -2.00 -3.49 -12.86
C LYS A 71 -2.91 -2.26 -12.96
N LYS A 72 -2.51 -1.25 -13.73
CA LYS A 72 -3.44 -0.18 -14.13
C LYS A 72 -4.50 -0.77 -15.06
N LYS A 73 -5.78 -0.63 -14.72
CA LYS A 73 -6.87 -0.71 -15.70
C LYS A 73 -7.22 0.72 -16.09
N GLU A 74 -7.14 1.04 -17.37
CA GLU A 74 -7.70 2.29 -17.88
C GLU A 74 -9.23 2.23 -17.70
N ASN A 75 -9.77 3.16 -16.91
CA ASN A 75 -11.20 3.41 -16.92
C ASN A 75 -11.50 4.25 -18.17
N HIS A 76 -11.96 3.61 -19.24
CA HIS A 76 -12.57 4.29 -20.38
C HIS A 76 -13.90 4.93 -19.92
N ILE A 77 -13.83 6.12 -19.32
CA ILE A 77 -15.01 6.95 -19.12
C ILE A 77 -15.24 7.69 -20.44
N THR A 78 -16.10 7.16 -21.30
CA THR A 78 -16.58 7.89 -22.47
C THR A 78 -17.59 8.94 -22.00
N THR A 79 -17.14 10.18 -21.78
CA THR A 79 -18.06 11.30 -21.61
C THR A 79 -18.61 11.71 -22.97
N PHE A 80 -19.89 11.43 -23.22
CA PHE A 80 -20.62 12.01 -24.36
C PHE A 80 -21.01 13.44 -24.01
N GLY A 81 -20.04 14.36 -24.01
CA GLY A 81 -20.29 15.80 -23.90
C GLY A 81 -20.23 16.44 -25.28
N ARG A 82 -21.35 17.01 -25.75
CA ARG A 82 -21.31 17.96 -26.87
C ARG A 82 -20.53 19.18 -26.38
N GLY A 83 -19.29 19.35 -26.87
CA GLY A 83 -18.50 20.54 -26.62
C GLY A 83 -19.33 21.78 -26.92
N GLY A 84 -19.49 22.64 -25.90
CA GLY A 84 -20.16 23.93 -26.05
C GLY A 84 -19.44 24.77 -27.10
N LYS A 85 -20.24 25.47 -27.91
CA LYS A 85 -19.79 26.42 -28.93
C LYS A 85 -19.07 27.61 -28.30
#